data_AF-A0A7X5FEY3-F1
#
_entry.id   AF-A0A7X5FEY3-F1
#
_cell.length_a   1.000
_cell.length_b   1.000
_cell.length_c   1.000
_cell.angle_alpha   90.00
_cell.angle_beta   90.00
_cell.angle_gamma   90.00
#
_symmetry.space_group_name_H-M   'P 1'
#
loop_
_entity.id
_entity.type
_entity.pdbx_description
1 polymer ?
#
loop_
_entity_poly.entity_id
_entity_poly.type
_entity_poly.pdbx_seq_one_letter_code
_entity_poly.pdbx_strand_id
1 'polypeptide(L)'
;MKKGVIYIISLIVIFIAFVMNRYIPIWYGSLPQQVTYDAEIISTDNFYNEQTQSYEGEQQSVTSYNYHIVDETPNAYIVENTFDVRTIEGKIIIALSRKYGVDKKTGKHIMSLGDKPREGYLFAPKNLHEGEAYTYWHINYEAPAKLSFLKKEEIQGLPVFVYRTHYEGYTIEQTDDLTYLPGVPESRQIILEPELTVWVEPITGTVIAYEDNTTAYYYDRQSGKKLYPWNHFHNKYTKASINKHVNIAKKRLFFLITCTKVIPVVLIIVALLILMPIKRKNIKILFGLIAIILMGVYIVSIYYISDKKDPVIIGIARWVDNVNQNKNIENFKQGIINSDLVEGKDVLFLEEPSSDADSAQHRKTIQSYLNQHADMIYSLTTPGTLIVQEEVKGNIPIIFSVVIYPEESGVVKSLTNSGNNTVGTRNWVSGDTQMNFFLEIFPNMTSMVFVQRTNESNSNIQFEEFSSVGARKHIAITQLQAKDKQELQTVVNNTDFSIFDALYLACDTLIQGQSANEIIIKKAKEQHVPVFSCAKTGVEKGALAGVIPNVEKLGTIFAKQAIQIINGVNPTTLATIGNPFPVQLINVNTFHELHIDIPQTVELESITL
;
A
#
# COMPACT_ATOMS: atom_id res chain seq x y z
N MET A 1 -52.10 24.99 -30.39
CA MET A 1 -52.10 23.70 -31.12
C MET A 1 -53.50 23.15 -31.21
N LYS A 2 -53.91 22.62 -32.36
CA LYS A 2 -55.15 21.82 -32.47
C LYS A 2 -55.00 20.58 -31.57
N LYS A 3 -56.07 20.13 -30.89
CA LYS A 3 -56.05 18.96 -29.97
C LYS A 3 -55.36 17.74 -30.60
N GLY A 4 -55.57 17.49 -31.89
CA GLY A 4 -54.93 16.39 -32.62
C GLY A 4 -53.39 16.43 -32.61
N VAL A 5 -52.77 17.62 -32.67
CA VAL A 5 -51.31 17.75 -32.63
C VAL A 5 -50.76 17.42 -31.24
N ILE A 6 -51.50 17.75 -30.18
CA ILE A 6 -51.13 17.42 -28.79
C ILE A 6 -51.13 15.89 -28.58
N TYR A 7 -52.18 15.20 -29.05
CA TYR A 7 -52.27 13.74 -28.98
C TYR A 7 -51.13 13.06 -29.73
N ILE A 8 -50.79 13.54 -30.94
CA ILE A 8 -49.69 12.99 -31.73
C ILE A 8 -48.36 13.14 -31.00
N ILE A 9 -48.08 14.30 -30.40
CA ILE A 9 -46.84 14.52 -29.64
C ILE A 9 -46.77 13.59 -28.42
N SER A 10 -47.84 13.44 -27.64
CA SER A 10 -47.86 12.52 -26.50
C SER A 10 -47.65 11.06 -26.92
N LEU A 11 -48.25 10.64 -28.03
CA LEU A 11 -48.03 9.31 -28.60
C LEU A 11 -46.57 9.09 -29.04
N ILE A 12 -45.95 10.08 -29.66
CA ILE A 12 -44.53 10.02 -30.06
C ILE A 12 -43.64 9.91 -28.81
N VAL A 13 -43.91 10.69 -27.76
CA VAL A 13 -43.12 10.65 -26.50
C VAL A 13 -43.22 9.28 -25.82
N ILE A 14 -44.42 8.70 -25.75
CA ILE A 14 -44.63 7.34 -25.21
C ILE A 14 -43.94 6.30 -26.09
N PHE A 15 -44.00 6.44 -27.41
CA PHE A 15 -43.31 5.55 -28.34
C PHE A 15 -41.78 5.62 -28.17
N ILE A 16 -41.22 6.82 -27.99
CA ILE A 16 -39.79 7.00 -27.69
C ILE A 16 -39.44 6.31 -26.36
N ALA A 17 -40.25 6.49 -25.30
CA ALA A 17 -40.03 5.81 -24.03
C ALA A 17 -40.02 4.27 -24.18
N PHE A 18 -40.92 3.72 -24.99
CA PHE A 18 -40.96 2.30 -25.31
C PHE A 18 -39.74 1.82 -26.09
N VAL A 19 -39.34 2.56 -27.14
CA VAL A 19 -38.14 2.27 -27.95
C VAL A 19 -36.88 2.33 -27.08
N MET A 20 -36.74 3.33 -26.21
CA MET A 20 -35.61 3.46 -25.29
C MET A 20 -35.51 2.25 -24.36
N ASN A 21 -36.61 1.85 -23.72
CA ASN A 21 -36.64 0.69 -22.83
C ASN A 21 -36.30 -0.61 -23.57
N ARG A 22 -36.72 -0.75 -24.84
CA ARG A 22 -36.50 -1.97 -25.63
C ARG A 22 -35.10 -2.07 -26.24
N TYR A 23 -34.53 -0.98 -26.74
CA TYR A 23 -33.33 -1.03 -27.59
C TYR A 23 -32.06 -0.52 -26.92
N ILE A 24 -32.14 0.31 -25.87
CA ILE A 24 -30.93 0.75 -25.14
C ILE A 24 -30.19 -0.41 -24.47
N PRO A 25 -30.85 -1.39 -23.82
CA PRO A 25 -30.15 -2.56 -23.27
C PRO A 25 -29.36 -3.35 -24.33
N ILE A 26 -29.85 -3.38 -25.58
CA ILE A 26 -29.23 -4.09 -26.70
C ILE A 26 -28.00 -3.33 -27.20
N TRP A 27 -28.11 -2.00 -27.34
CA TRP A 27 -27.00 -1.14 -27.78
C TRP A 27 -25.91 -1.01 -26.72
N TYR A 28 -26.27 -0.92 -25.44
CA TYR A 28 -25.32 -0.97 -24.33
C TYR A 28 -24.75 -2.38 -24.07
N GLY A 29 -25.41 -3.39 -24.63
CA GLY A 29 -24.98 -4.79 -24.61
C GLY A 29 -23.63 -4.99 -25.29
N SER A 30 -23.25 -4.18 -26.28
CA SER A 30 -21.94 -4.30 -26.92
C SER A 30 -20.79 -3.89 -25.99
N LEU A 31 -19.64 -4.56 -26.16
CA LEU A 31 -18.37 -4.15 -25.58
C LEU A 31 -18.02 -2.73 -26.07
N PRO A 32 -17.60 -1.82 -25.19
CA PRO A 32 -17.28 -0.43 -25.57
C PRO A 32 -16.13 -0.37 -26.58
N GLN A 33 -16.10 0.69 -27.39
CA GLN A 33 -15.09 0.89 -28.44
C GLN A 33 -13.68 1.13 -27.89
N GLN A 34 -13.58 1.50 -26.61
CA GLN A 34 -12.35 1.59 -25.82
C GLN A 34 -12.52 0.69 -24.60
N VAL A 35 -12.39 -0.64 -24.78
CA VAL A 35 -12.21 -1.51 -23.61
C VAL A 35 -10.78 -1.29 -23.14
N THR A 36 -10.54 -0.32 -22.27
CA THR A 36 -9.40 -0.36 -21.35
C THR A 36 -9.91 -0.97 -20.06
N TYR A 37 -9.73 -2.28 -19.94
CA TYR A 37 -9.95 -2.98 -18.67
C TYR A 37 -8.56 -3.22 -18.09
N ASP A 38 -8.27 -2.61 -16.96
CA ASP A 38 -7.00 -2.76 -16.28
C ASP A 38 -7.21 -2.98 -14.79
N ALA A 39 -6.43 -3.90 -14.25
CA ALA A 39 -6.39 -4.20 -12.83
C ALA A 39 -4.98 -4.59 -12.41
N GLU A 40 -4.71 -4.31 -11.15
CA GLU A 40 -3.55 -4.79 -10.42
C GLU A 40 -3.94 -5.97 -9.55
N ILE A 41 -3.09 -6.97 -9.57
CA ILE A 41 -3.18 -8.19 -8.79
C ILE A 41 -1.97 -8.24 -7.87
N ILE A 42 -2.20 -8.66 -6.64
CA ILE A 42 -1.14 -9.08 -5.76
C ILE A 42 -1.10 -10.59 -5.76
N SER A 43 0.10 -11.09 -6.05
CA SER A 43 0.45 -12.50 -6.03
C SER A 43 1.28 -12.74 -4.78
N THR A 44 0.88 -13.71 -3.97
CA THR A 44 1.70 -14.25 -2.89
C THR A 44 2.20 -15.61 -3.33
N ASP A 45 3.49 -15.70 -3.63
CA ASP A 45 4.19 -16.91 -4.05
C ASP A 45 4.90 -17.57 -2.87
N ASN A 46 4.89 -18.89 -2.82
CA ASN A 46 5.62 -19.67 -1.83
C ASN A 46 6.34 -20.81 -2.55
N PHE A 47 7.63 -20.58 -2.82
CA PHE A 47 8.44 -21.51 -3.57
C PHE A 47 8.82 -22.73 -2.73
N TYR A 48 8.79 -23.90 -3.36
CA TYR A 48 9.09 -25.17 -2.71
C TYR A 48 10.54 -25.57 -2.97
N ASN A 49 11.29 -25.84 -1.90
CA ASN A 49 12.65 -26.33 -1.98
C ASN A 49 12.66 -27.87 -1.95
N GLU A 50 13.05 -28.49 -3.07
CA GLU A 50 13.13 -29.94 -3.20
C GLU A 50 14.16 -30.60 -2.24
N GLN A 51 15.22 -29.87 -1.86
CA GLN A 51 16.28 -30.40 -0.98
C GLN A 51 15.84 -30.45 0.48
N THR A 52 15.17 -29.40 0.96
CA THR A 52 14.67 -29.33 2.35
C THR A 52 13.26 -29.90 2.48
N GLN A 53 12.60 -30.21 1.36
CA GLN A 53 11.21 -30.67 1.27
C GLN A 53 10.21 -29.73 1.97
N SER A 54 10.51 -28.44 1.94
CA SER A 54 9.72 -27.41 2.61
C SER A 54 9.54 -26.19 1.72
N TYR A 55 8.46 -25.46 1.98
CA TYR A 55 8.25 -24.13 1.45
C TYR A 55 9.22 -23.12 2.10
N GLU A 56 9.80 -22.22 1.30
CA GLU A 56 10.84 -21.28 1.74
C GLU A 56 10.29 -19.98 2.34
N GLY A 57 8.97 -19.79 2.30
CA GLY A 57 8.28 -18.62 2.81
C GLY A 57 7.63 -17.80 1.71
N GLU A 58 6.65 -16.99 2.12
CA GLU A 58 5.86 -16.17 1.21
C GLU A 58 6.66 -14.96 0.70
N GLN A 59 6.62 -14.78 -0.61
CA GLN A 59 7.11 -13.60 -1.33
C GLN A 59 5.95 -13.00 -2.09
N GLN A 60 5.94 -11.68 -2.31
CA GLN A 60 4.89 -11.05 -3.08
C GLN A 60 5.39 -10.42 -4.37
N SER A 61 4.53 -10.43 -5.38
CA SER A 61 4.72 -9.72 -6.63
C SER A 61 3.44 -8.97 -6.99
N VAL A 62 3.58 -7.92 -7.79
CA VAL A 62 2.47 -7.14 -8.33
C VAL A 62 2.38 -7.42 -9.81
N THR A 63 1.21 -7.85 -10.24
CA THR A 63 0.90 -8.04 -11.65
C THR A 63 -0.03 -6.93 -12.11
N SER A 64 0.44 -6.11 -13.03
CA SER A 64 -0.42 -5.20 -13.79
C SER A 64 -0.90 -5.92 -15.04
N TYR A 65 -2.22 -5.96 -15.25
CA TYR A 65 -2.72 -6.41 -16.55
C TYR A 65 -3.74 -5.45 -17.13
N ASN A 66 -3.71 -5.37 -18.46
CA ASN A 66 -4.54 -4.48 -19.25
C ASN A 66 -5.09 -5.23 -20.45
N TYR A 67 -6.32 -4.93 -20.82
CA TYR A 67 -6.90 -5.27 -22.10
C TYR A 67 -7.06 -4.01 -22.92
N HIS A 68 -6.68 -4.07 -24.18
CA HIS A 68 -6.95 -3.03 -25.16
C HIS A 68 -7.31 -3.63 -26.52
N ILE A 69 -8.16 -2.94 -27.28
CA ILE A 69 -8.57 -3.38 -28.62
C ILE A 69 -7.45 -3.01 -29.60
N VAL A 70 -6.90 -4.00 -30.30
CA VAL A 70 -5.84 -3.81 -31.31
C VAL A 70 -6.36 -3.89 -32.74
N ASP A 71 -7.50 -4.54 -32.96
CA ASP A 71 -8.14 -4.64 -34.27
C ASP A 71 -9.66 -4.84 -34.14
N GLU A 72 -10.41 -4.47 -35.18
CA GLU A 72 -11.87 -4.47 -35.22
C GLU A 72 -12.41 -4.95 -36.57
N THR A 73 -13.30 -5.95 -36.54
CA THR A 73 -14.13 -6.37 -37.69
C THR A 73 -15.59 -5.99 -37.43
N PRO A 74 -16.55 -6.09 -38.37
CA PRO A 74 -17.94 -5.72 -38.10
C PRO A 74 -18.57 -6.37 -36.86
N ASN A 75 -18.24 -7.65 -36.59
CA ASN A 75 -18.85 -8.43 -35.51
C ASN A 75 -17.89 -8.78 -34.35
N ALA A 76 -16.58 -8.58 -34.50
CA ALA A 76 -15.59 -9.00 -33.51
C ALA A 76 -14.55 -7.93 -33.19
N TYR A 77 -14.02 -7.97 -31.97
CA TYR A 77 -12.79 -7.28 -31.58
C TYR A 77 -11.64 -8.28 -31.45
N ILE A 78 -10.43 -7.86 -31.81
CA ILE A 78 -9.20 -8.49 -31.36
C ILE A 78 -8.70 -7.68 -30.16
N VAL A 79 -8.72 -8.31 -29.00
CA VAL A 79 -8.30 -7.73 -27.73
C VAL A 79 -6.93 -8.26 -27.39
N GLU A 80 -5.97 -7.38 -27.22
CA GLU A 80 -4.66 -7.72 -26.69
C GLU A 80 -4.69 -7.56 -25.17
N ASN A 81 -4.26 -8.61 -24.48
CA ASN A 81 -3.95 -8.56 -23.06
C ASN A 81 -2.44 -8.37 -22.90
N THR A 82 -2.04 -7.49 -22.00
CA THR A 82 -0.66 -7.38 -21.53
C THR A 82 -0.62 -7.77 -20.06
N PHE A 83 0.35 -8.61 -19.71
CA PHE A 83 0.58 -9.13 -18.36
C PHE A 83 2.00 -8.74 -17.94
N ASP A 84 2.13 -7.82 -16.98
CA ASP A 84 3.41 -7.30 -16.49
C ASP A 84 3.55 -7.63 -14.99
N VAL A 85 4.33 -8.66 -14.69
CA VAL A 85 4.62 -9.14 -13.34
C VAL A 85 5.91 -8.49 -12.88
N ARG A 86 5.85 -7.82 -11.73
CA ARG A 86 6.99 -7.15 -11.11
C ARG A 86 7.15 -7.55 -9.66
N THR A 87 8.38 -7.53 -9.17
CA THR A 87 8.62 -7.54 -7.73
C THR A 87 7.96 -6.31 -7.08
N ILE A 88 7.79 -6.33 -5.77
CA ILE A 88 7.25 -5.18 -5.02
C ILE A 88 8.11 -3.92 -5.23
N GLU A 89 9.41 -4.07 -5.47
CA GLU A 89 10.36 -2.99 -5.77
C GLU A 89 10.29 -2.50 -7.23
N GLY A 90 9.43 -3.09 -8.06
CA GLY A 90 9.18 -2.68 -9.46
C GLY A 90 10.09 -3.35 -10.49
N LYS A 91 10.90 -4.34 -10.11
CA LYS A 91 11.74 -5.09 -11.05
C LYS A 91 10.88 -6.05 -11.85
N ILE A 92 11.01 -6.04 -13.17
CA ILE A 92 10.27 -6.95 -14.06
C ILE A 92 10.69 -8.40 -13.77
N ILE A 93 9.69 -9.25 -13.53
CA ILE A 93 9.81 -10.71 -13.40
C ILE A 93 9.48 -11.34 -14.75
N ILE A 94 8.25 -11.11 -15.24
CA ILE A 94 7.71 -11.66 -16.48
C ILE A 94 6.85 -10.60 -17.16
N ALA A 95 6.98 -10.47 -18.48
CA ALA A 95 6.07 -9.66 -19.30
C ALA A 95 5.60 -10.47 -20.50
N LEU A 96 4.29 -10.66 -20.63
CA LEU A 96 3.66 -11.47 -21.68
C LEU A 96 2.52 -10.69 -22.34
N SER A 97 2.22 -11.04 -23.59
CA SER A 97 1.04 -10.52 -24.28
C SER A 97 0.32 -11.62 -25.05
N ARG A 98 -1.01 -11.56 -25.03
CA ARG A 98 -1.91 -12.56 -25.62
C ARG A 98 -3.02 -11.88 -26.40
N LYS A 99 -3.47 -12.48 -27.50
CA LYS A 99 -4.51 -11.91 -28.38
C LYS A 99 -5.77 -12.77 -28.40
N TYR A 100 -6.90 -12.14 -28.13
CA TYR A 100 -8.20 -12.79 -28.02
C TYR A 100 -9.16 -12.25 -29.07
N GLY A 101 -9.77 -13.13 -29.87
CA GLY A 101 -10.91 -12.77 -30.71
C GLY A 101 -12.22 -12.91 -29.94
N VAL A 102 -13.00 -11.83 -29.84
CA VAL A 102 -14.28 -11.82 -29.11
C VAL A 102 -15.40 -11.18 -29.91
N ASP A 103 -16.60 -11.73 -29.81
CA ASP A 103 -17.82 -11.16 -30.37
C ASP A 103 -18.18 -9.86 -29.66
N LYS A 104 -18.44 -8.79 -30.43
CA LYS A 104 -18.68 -7.45 -29.89
C LYS A 104 -19.90 -7.36 -29.00
N LYS A 105 -20.93 -8.19 -29.21
CA LYS A 105 -22.21 -8.09 -28.50
C LYS A 105 -22.22 -8.92 -27.23
N THR A 106 -21.59 -10.08 -27.29
CA THR A 106 -21.67 -11.09 -26.23
C THR A 106 -20.40 -11.17 -25.39
N GLY A 107 -19.25 -10.76 -25.93
CA GLY A 107 -17.94 -10.96 -25.30
C GLY A 107 -17.45 -12.41 -25.34
N LYS A 108 -18.17 -13.29 -26.07
CA LYS A 108 -17.80 -14.69 -26.25
C LYS A 108 -16.61 -14.80 -27.20
N HIS A 109 -15.72 -15.74 -26.96
CA HIS A 109 -14.64 -16.05 -27.88
C HIS A 109 -15.15 -16.52 -29.24
N ILE A 110 -14.43 -16.11 -30.28
CA ILE A 110 -14.60 -16.61 -31.65
C ILE A 110 -13.39 -17.49 -31.95
N MET A 111 -13.59 -18.81 -32.03
CA MET A 111 -12.50 -19.80 -32.10
C MET A 111 -11.49 -19.58 -33.24
N SER A 112 -11.91 -18.94 -34.33
CA SER A 112 -11.05 -18.67 -35.49
C SER A 112 -10.28 -17.35 -35.41
N LEU A 113 -10.40 -16.60 -34.30
CA LEU A 113 -9.80 -15.27 -34.12
C LEU A 113 -8.97 -15.22 -32.82
N GLY A 114 -7.89 -14.44 -32.84
CA GLY A 114 -6.90 -14.39 -31.75
C GLY A 114 -5.67 -15.23 -32.05
N ASP A 115 -4.83 -15.44 -31.04
CA ASP A 115 -3.60 -16.23 -31.16
C ASP A 115 -3.83 -17.75 -31.01
N LYS A 116 -4.91 -18.16 -30.34
CA LYS A 116 -5.28 -19.55 -30.08
C LYS A 116 -6.80 -19.73 -30.12
N PRO A 117 -7.29 -20.94 -30.48
CA PRO A 117 -8.71 -21.25 -30.40
C PRO A 117 -9.15 -21.30 -28.94
N ARG A 118 -10.17 -20.51 -28.59
CA ARG A 118 -10.74 -20.45 -27.23
C ARG A 118 -12.26 -20.56 -27.28
N GLU A 119 -12.82 -21.16 -26.24
CA GLU A 119 -14.26 -21.23 -26.01
C GLU A 119 -14.67 -20.40 -24.78
N GLY A 120 -15.97 -20.24 -24.56
CA GLY A 120 -16.47 -19.44 -23.44
C GLY A 120 -16.28 -17.93 -23.65
N TYR A 121 -16.12 -17.20 -22.56
CA TYR A 121 -16.12 -15.74 -22.54
C TYR A 121 -14.80 -15.16 -22.02
N LEU A 122 -14.35 -14.06 -22.63
CA LEU A 122 -13.24 -13.25 -22.10
C LEU A 122 -13.70 -12.32 -20.97
N PHE A 123 -14.93 -11.82 -21.08
CA PHE A 123 -15.59 -10.97 -20.09
C PHE A 123 -16.85 -11.67 -19.62
N ALA A 124 -17.13 -11.64 -18.31
CA ALA A 124 -18.32 -12.30 -17.79
C ALA A 124 -19.60 -11.82 -18.53
N PRO A 125 -20.54 -12.73 -18.81
CA PRO A 125 -21.74 -12.39 -19.55
C PRO A 125 -22.61 -11.39 -18.78
N LYS A 126 -23.39 -10.61 -19.53
CA LYS A 126 -24.31 -9.61 -18.99
C LYS A 126 -25.66 -10.22 -18.66
N ASN A 127 -26.38 -9.62 -17.71
CA ASN A 127 -27.71 -10.06 -17.25
C ASN A 127 -27.74 -11.51 -16.74
N LEU A 128 -26.72 -11.89 -15.97
CA LEU A 128 -26.63 -13.20 -15.33
C LEU A 128 -27.82 -13.45 -14.41
N HIS A 129 -28.36 -14.68 -14.47
CA HIS A 129 -29.36 -15.16 -13.54
C HIS A 129 -28.73 -15.96 -12.40
N GLU A 130 -29.39 -15.94 -11.24
CA GLU A 130 -28.95 -16.74 -10.09
C GLU A 130 -28.92 -18.22 -10.45
N GLY A 131 -27.82 -18.91 -10.12
CA GLY A 131 -27.60 -20.31 -10.46
C GLY A 131 -27.07 -20.56 -11.87
N GLU A 132 -27.01 -19.55 -12.75
CA GLU A 132 -26.53 -19.71 -14.12
C GLU A 132 -25.02 -19.90 -14.16
N ALA A 133 -24.56 -21.04 -14.70
CA ALA A 133 -23.15 -21.32 -14.93
C ALA A 133 -22.70 -20.84 -16.31
N TYR A 134 -21.42 -20.46 -16.44
CA TYR A 134 -20.83 -20.08 -17.72
C TYR A 134 -19.35 -20.44 -17.80
N THR A 135 -18.82 -20.52 -19.01
CA THR A 135 -17.40 -20.79 -19.24
C THR A 135 -16.65 -19.48 -19.42
N TYR A 136 -15.63 -19.26 -18.61
CA TYR A 136 -14.81 -18.06 -18.58
C TYR A 136 -13.36 -18.40 -18.89
N TRP A 137 -12.66 -17.55 -19.63
CA TRP A 137 -11.23 -17.72 -19.88
C TRP A 137 -10.44 -16.79 -18.96
N HIS A 138 -9.99 -17.31 -17.83
CA HIS A 138 -9.22 -16.53 -16.87
C HIS A 138 -7.82 -16.24 -17.43
N ILE A 139 -7.31 -15.04 -17.20
CA ILE A 139 -6.01 -14.58 -17.75
C ILE A 139 -4.83 -15.46 -17.35
N ASN A 140 -4.81 -15.95 -16.12
CA ASN A 140 -3.69 -16.73 -15.60
C ASN A 140 -3.66 -18.16 -16.15
N TYR A 141 -4.78 -18.68 -16.64
CA TYR A 141 -4.94 -20.09 -16.96
C TYR A 141 -5.36 -20.25 -18.42
N GLU A 142 -4.50 -20.86 -19.23
CA GLU A 142 -4.74 -21.11 -20.66
C GLU A 142 -5.73 -22.26 -20.89
N ALA A 143 -6.84 -22.28 -20.15
CA ALA A 143 -7.91 -23.26 -20.26
C ALA A 143 -9.27 -22.68 -19.90
N PRO A 144 -10.37 -23.31 -20.36
CA PRO A 144 -11.72 -22.85 -20.04
C PRO A 144 -12.07 -23.14 -18.57
N ALA A 145 -12.41 -22.09 -17.83
CA ALA A 145 -12.90 -22.14 -16.47
C ALA A 145 -14.43 -22.28 -16.47
N LYS A 146 -14.94 -23.48 -16.19
CA LYS A 146 -16.39 -23.69 -16.01
C LYS A 146 -16.80 -23.15 -14.64
N LEU A 147 -17.31 -21.93 -14.60
CA LEU A 147 -17.69 -21.22 -13.39
C LEU A 147 -19.10 -21.63 -12.93
N SER A 148 -19.17 -22.18 -11.72
CA SER A 148 -20.40 -22.56 -11.05
C SER A 148 -20.81 -21.50 -10.04
N PHE A 149 -22.09 -21.11 -10.04
CA PHE A 149 -22.62 -20.15 -9.07
C PHE A 149 -22.52 -20.72 -7.65
N LEU A 150 -21.99 -19.91 -6.73
CA LEU A 150 -21.82 -20.29 -5.33
C LEU A 150 -22.85 -19.58 -4.44
N LYS A 151 -22.89 -18.24 -4.48
CA LYS A 151 -23.74 -17.42 -3.60
C LYS A 151 -23.85 -15.98 -4.10
N LYS A 152 -24.71 -15.20 -3.43
CA LYS A 152 -24.75 -13.74 -3.54
C LYS A 152 -23.97 -13.13 -2.39
N GLU A 153 -23.28 -12.03 -2.67
CA GLU A 153 -22.60 -11.20 -1.69
C GLU A 153 -22.79 -9.73 -2.01
N GLU A 154 -22.31 -8.85 -1.12
CA GLU A 154 -22.27 -7.42 -1.33
C GLU A 154 -20.84 -6.92 -1.13
N ILE A 155 -20.31 -6.19 -2.11
CA ILE A 155 -19.01 -5.53 -2.03
C ILE A 155 -19.25 -4.03 -2.14
N GLN A 156 -18.98 -3.29 -1.06
CA GLN A 156 -19.13 -1.82 -1.02
C GLN A 156 -20.51 -1.32 -1.48
N GLY A 157 -21.59 -1.97 -1.03
CA GLY A 157 -22.95 -1.61 -1.44
C GLY A 157 -23.36 -2.11 -2.83
N LEU A 158 -22.50 -2.88 -3.52
CA LEU A 158 -22.78 -3.45 -4.83
C LEU A 158 -23.11 -4.96 -4.70
N PRO A 159 -24.32 -5.40 -5.06
CA PRO A 159 -24.65 -6.82 -5.08
C PRO A 159 -23.89 -7.55 -6.19
N VAL A 160 -23.26 -8.67 -5.84
CA VAL A 160 -22.43 -9.47 -6.74
C VAL A 160 -22.79 -10.96 -6.63
N PHE A 161 -22.57 -11.69 -7.71
CA PHE A 161 -22.63 -13.15 -7.76
C PHE A 161 -21.22 -13.71 -7.64
N VAL A 162 -21.06 -14.67 -6.74
CA VAL A 162 -19.79 -15.36 -6.49
C VAL A 162 -19.80 -16.66 -7.28
N TYR A 163 -18.74 -16.89 -8.04
CA TYR A 163 -18.54 -18.06 -8.87
C TYR A 163 -17.26 -18.77 -8.49
N ARG A 164 -17.24 -20.10 -8.64
CA ARG A 164 -16.04 -20.91 -8.37
C ARG A 164 -15.82 -21.99 -9.42
N THR A 165 -14.56 -22.37 -9.63
CA THR A 165 -14.17 -23.54 -10.40
C THR A 165 -12.86 -24.16 -9.92
N HIS A 166 -12.71 -25.47 -10.16
CA HIS A 166 -11.49 -26.24 -9.90
C HIS A 166 -10.93 -26.84 -11.19
N TYR A 167 -11.34 -26.32 -12.36
CA TYR A 167 -10.89 -26.77 -13.68
C TYR A 167 -11.06 -28.28 -13.94
N GLU A 168 -12.11 -28.89 -13.38
CA GLU A 168 -12.37 -30.32 -13.53
C GLU A 168 -12.44 -30.73 -15.01
N GLY A 169 -11.62 -31.74 -15.36
CA GLY A 169 -11.54 -32.27 -16.72
C GLY A 169 -10.59 -31.51 -17.66
N TYR A 170 -9.84 -30.53 -17.16
CA TYR A 170 -8.82 -29.83 -17.94
C TYR A 170 -7.44 -29.95 -17.28
N THR A 171 -6.41 -30.12 -18.11
CA THR A 171 -5.00 -30.05 -17.68
C THR A 171 -4.48 -28.65 -17.98
N ILE A 172 -4.06 -27.93 -16.94
CA ILE A 172 -3.53 -26.58 -17.06
C ILE A 172 -2.02 -26.65 -17.17
N GLU A 173 -1.50 -26.72 -18.40
CA GLU A 173 -0.08 -26.82 -18.66
C GLU A 173 0.55 -25.45 -18.95
N GLN A 174 1.68 -25.14 -18.30
CA GLN A 174 2.45 -23.90 -18.51
C GLN A 174 3.94 -24.17 -18.79
N THR A 175 4.27 -25.37 -19.26
CA THR A 175 5.65 -25.79 -19.58
C THR A 175 6.38 -24.78 -20.47
N ASP A 176 5.73 -24.32 -21.54
CA ASP A 176 6.33 -23.38 -22.51
C ASP A 176 6.49 -21.96 -21.97
N ASP A 177 5.69 -21.57 -20.98
CA ASP A 177 5.74 -20.24 -20.36
C ASP A 177 6.83 -20.17 -19.26
N LEU A 178 7.34 -21.33 -18.80
CA LEU A 178 8.21 -21.47 -17.62
C LEU A 178 9.53 -22.19 -17.92
N THR A 179 10.06 -22.06 -19.15
CA THR A 179 11.30 -22.72 -19.60
C THR A 179 12.58 -22.24 -18.89
N TYR A 180 12.48 -21.22 -18.02
CA TYR A 180 13.58 -20.79 -17.18
C TYR A 180 13.74 -21.66 -15.92
N LEU A 181 12.75 -22.51 -15.61
CA LEU A 181 12.79 -23.40 -14.45
C LEU A 181 13.71 -24.60 -14.69
N PRO A 182 14.39 -25.12 -13.65
CA PRO A 182 15.32 -26.24 -13.80
C PRO A 182 14.68 -27.48 -14.44
N GLY A 183 15.21 -27.90 -15.60
CA GLY A 183 14.79 -29.09 -16.33
C GLY A 183 13.51 -28.93 -17.15
N VAL A 184 12.95 -27.72 -17.25
CA VAL A 184 11.78 -27.40 -18.06
C VAL A 184 12.25 -26.73 -19.36
N PRO A 185 11.91 -27.23 -20.55
CA PRO A 185 10.95 -28.30 -20.83
C PRO A 185 11.58 -29.68 -21.05
N GLU A 186 12.90 -29.83 -20.89
CA GLU A 186 13.63 -31.02 -21.39
C GLU A 186 13.19 -32.32 -20.71
N SER A 187 13.20 -32.35 -19.38
CA SER A 187 12.88 -33.54 -18.58
C SER A 187 11.61 -33.38 -17.75
N ARG A 188 11.18 -32.14 -17.53
CA ARG A 188 10.03 -31.80 -16.68
C ARG A 188 9.00 -30.99 -17.45
N GLN A 189 7.73 -31.19 -17.09
CA GLN A 189 6.59 -30.38 -17.53
C GLN A 189 5.95 -29.71 -16.30
N ILE A 190 5.25 -28.59 -16.50
CA ILE A 190 4.59 -27.84 -15.42
C ILE A 190 3.07 -27.92 -15.58
N ILE A 191 2.41 -28.46 -14.57
CA ILE A 191 0.95 -28.57 -14.52
C ILE A 191 0.45 -27.87 -13.25
N LEU A 192 -0.60 -27.05 -13.42
CA LEU A 192 -1.21 -26.26 -12.35
C LEU A 192 -2.52 -26.90 -11.90
N GLU A 193 -2.79 -26.81 -10.60
CA GLU A 193 -4.04 -27.19 -9.97
C GLU A 193 -4.67 -25.94 -9.29
N PRO A 194 -5.37 -25.09 -10.06
CA PRO A 194 -5.95 -23.85 -9.55
C PRO A 194 -7.38 -24.04 -9.00
N GLU A 195 -7.67 -23.39 -7.87
CA GLU A 195 -9.03 -23.07 -7.42
C GLU A 195 -9.27 -21.58 -7.66
N LEU A 196 -10.20 -21.25 -8.56
CA LEU A 196 -10.51 -19.87 -8.94
C LEU A 196 -11.87 -19.46 -8.40
N THR A 197 -11.93 -18.31 -7.72
CA THR A 197 -13.18 -17.65 -7.32
C THR A 197 -13.29 -16.27 -7.95
N VAL A 198 -14.46 -15.92 -8.51
CA VAL A 198 -14.70 -14.66 -9.22
C VAL A 198 -16.01 -14.03 -8.70
N TRP A 199 -15.97 -12.72 -8.43
CA TRP A 199 -17.13 -11.92 -8.05
C TRP A 199 -17.57 -11.06 -9.23
N VAL A 200 -18.81 -11.22 -9.67
CA VAL A 200 -19.33 -10.55 -10.87
C VAL A 200 -20.60 -9.77 -10.53
N GLU A 201 -20.65 -8.51 -10.95
CA GLU A 201 -21.91 -7.75 -10.92
C GLU A 201 -22.82 -8.28 -12.04
N PRO A 202 -24.00 -8.84 -11.71
CA PRO A 202 -24.75 -9.68 -12.63
C PRO A 202 -25.36 -8.93 -13.83
N ILE A 203 -25.69 -7.65 -13.70
CA ILE A 203 -26.37 -6.90 -14.77
C ILE A 203 -25.36 -6.50 -15.85
N THR A 204 -24.23 -5.93 -15.44
CA THR A 204 -23.21 -5.40 -16.35
C THR A 204 -22.16 -6.42 -16.76
N GLY A 205 -22.08 -7.57 -16.08
CA GLY A 205 -21.02 -8.58 -16.28
C GLY A 205 -19.64 -8.09 -15.84
N THR A 206 -19.56 -7.04 -15.02
CA THR A 206 -18.28 -6.50 -14.57
C THR A 206 -17.71 -7.40 -13.48
N VAL A 207 -16.49 -7.92 -13.67
CA VAL A 207 -15.75 -8.65 -12.64
C VAL A 207 -15.25 -7.64 -11.60
N ILE A 208 -15.74 -7.77 -10.37
CA ILE A 208 -15.46 -6.85 -9.25
C ILE A 208 -14.21 -7.28 -8.49
N ALA A 209 -14.06 -8.58 -8.30
CA ALA A 209 -12.92 -9.20 -7.64
C ALA A 209 -12.67 -10.57 -8.24
N TYR A 210 -11.44 -11.05 -8.12
CA TYR A 210 -11.16 -12.48 -8.16
C TYR A 210 -10.08 -12.80 -7.14
N GLU A 211 -10.05 -14.06 -6.75
CA GLU A 211 -8.92 -14.68 -6.08
C GLU A 211 -8.69 -16.07 -6.65
N ASP A 212 -7.44 -16.52 -6.67
CA ASP A 212 -7.09 -17.90 -6.95
C ASP A 212 -6.17 -18.46 -5.88
N ASN A 213 -6.27 -19.77 -5.65
CA ASN A 213 -5.35 -20.51 -4.82
C ASN A 213 -4.84 -21.70 -5.64
N THR A 214 -3.54 -21.70 -5.95
CA THR A 214 -3.00 -22.57 -6.99
C THR A 214 -1.71 -23.21 -6.55
N THR A 215 -1.63 -24.52 -6.77
CA THR A 215 -0.36 -25.25 -6.63
C THR A 215 0.14 -25.67 -8.00
N ALA A 216 1.40 -25.35 -8.28
CA ALA A 216 2.05 -25.71 -9.53
C ALA A 216 3.06 -26.83 -9.28
N TYR A 217 2.97 -27.90 -10.07
CA TYR A 217 3.73 -29.13 -9.89
C TYR A 217 4.67 -29.38 -11.06
N TYR A 218 5.85 -29.90 -10.74
CA TYR A 218 6.64 -30.61 -11.72
C TYR A 218 6.01 -31.96 -12.01
N TYR A 219 6.09 -32.37 -13.27
CA TYR A 219 5.82 -33.73 -13.70
C TYR A 219 7.00 -34.21 -14.53
N ASP A 220 7.34 -35.49 -14.39
CA ASP A 220 8.33 -36.12 -15.24
C ASP A 220 7.75 -36.28 -16.66
N ARG A 221 8.46 -35.76 -17.67
CA ARG A 221 7.95 -35.69 -19.04
C ARG A 221 7.88 -37.06 -19.72
N GLN A 222 8.76 -38.00 -19.33
CA GLN A 222 8.81 -39.32 -19.96
C GLN A 222 7.76 -40.27 -19.38
N SER A 223 7.60 -40.28 -18.06
CA SER A 223 6.69 -41.18 -17.35
C SER A 223 5.32 -40.59 -17.06
N GLY A 224 5.17 -39.27 -17.16
CA GLY A 224 3.94 -38.54 -16.78
C GLY A 224 3.68 -38.53 -15.27
N LYS A 225 4.65 -38.92 -14.45
CA LYS A 225 4.48 -38.99 -12.99
C LYS A 225 4.52 -37.59 -12.36
N LYS A 226 3.53 -37.28 -11.53
CA LYS A 226 3.51 -36.08 -10.67
C LYS A 226 4.69 -36.12 -9.69
N LEU A 227 5.47 -35.05 -9.66
CA LEU A 227 6.62 -34.85 -8.77
C LEU A 227 6.25 -33.85 -7.66
N TYR A 228 7.25 -33.22 -7.06
CA TYR A 228 7.07 -32.19 -6.04
C TYR A 228 6.41 -30.92 -6.61
N PRO A 229 5.67 -30.16 -5.78
CA PRO A 229 5.31 -28.80 -6.14
C PRO A 229 6.60 -27.99 -6.33
N TRP A 230 6.52 -26.94 -7.14
CA TRP A 230 7.60 -25.95 -7.25
C TRP A 230 7.18 -24.60 -6.70
N ASN A 231 5.88 -24.30 -6.72
CA ASN A 231 5.31 -23.09 -6.17
C ASN A 231 3.88 -23.36 -5.69
N HIS A 232 3.50 -22.70 -4.61
CA HIS A 232 2.12 -22.51 -4.20
C HIS A 232 1.86 -21.01 -4.16
N PHE A 233 0.92 -20.53 -4.95
CA PHE A 233 0.65 -19.11 -5.05
C PHE A 233 -0.83 -18.79 -4.90
N HIS A 234 -1.08 -17.60 -4.37
CA HIS A 234 -2.41 -17.05 -4.19
C HIS A 234 -2.47 -15.65 -4.79
N ASN A 235 -3.28 -15.48 -5.83
CA ASN A 235 -3.49 -14.18 -6.47
C ASN A 235 -4.81 -13.56 -6.06
N LYS A 236 -4.85 -12.25 -5.90
CA LYS A 236 -6.10 -11.49 -5.70
C LYS A 236 -6.01 -10.08 -6.26
N TYR A 237 -7.15 -9.50 -6.61
CA TYR A 237 -7.19 -8.07 -6.92
C TYR A 237 -6.76 -7.20 -5.74
N THR A 238 -6.04 -6.12 -6.06
CA THR A 238 -5.74 -5.05 -5.10
C THR A 238 -7.03 -4.36 -4.63
N LYS A 239 -6.99 -3.77 -3.43
CA LYS A 239 -8.12 -2.94 -2.94
C LYS A 239 -8.42 -1.80 -3.92
N ALA A 240 -7.38 -1.22 -4.51
CA ALA A 240 -7.50 -0.21 -5.57
C ALA A 240 -8.26 -0.72 -6.80
N SER A 241 -7.96 -1.93 -7.27
CA SER A 241 -8.65 -2.55 -8.41
C SER A 241 -10.10 -2.88 -8.09
N ILE A 242 -10.39 -3.42 -6.91
CA ILE A 242 -11.76 -3.67 -6.46
C ILE A 242 -12.55 -2.35 -6.43
N ASN A 243 -12.01 -1.30 -5.80
CA ASN A 243 -12.65 0.02 -5.75
C ASN A 243 -12.94 0.56 -7.16
N LYS A 244 -11.96 0.46 -8.06
CA LYS A 244 -12.09 0.90 -9.45
C LYS A 244 -13.21 0.15 -10.16
N HIS A 245 -13.28 -1.17 -10.03
CA HIS A 245 -14.27 -1.99 -10.72
C HIS A 245 -15.66 -1.84 -10.11
N VAL A 246 -15.78 -1.68 -8.79
CA VAL A 246 -17.05 -1.29 -8.13
C VAL A 246 -17.55 0.03 -8.72
N ASN A 247 -16.69 1.05 -8.85
CA ASN A 247 -17.09 2.35 -9.38
C ASN A 247 -17.50 2.28 -10.86
N ILE A 248 -16.77 1.51 -11.67
CA ILE A 248 -17.14 1.23 -13.06
C ILE A 248 -18.52 0.58 -13.10
N ALA A 249 -18.75 -0.49 -12.33
CA ALA A 249 -20.02 -1.20 -12.30
C ALA A 249 -21.18 -0.30 -11.83
N LYS A 250 -21.00 0.48 -10.77
CA LYS A 250 -21.99 1.45 -10.28
C LYS A 250 -22.34 2.49 -11.33
N LYS A 251 -21.36 3.10 -12.01
CA LYS A 251 -21.60 4.07 -13.10
C LYS A 251 -22.37 3.44 -14.25
N ARG A 252 -22.01 2.22 -14.65
CA ARG A 252 -22.68 1.47 -15.72
C ARG A 252 -24.12 1.10 -15.34
N LEU A 253 -24.34 0.61 -14.12
CA LEU A 253 -25.66 0.27 -13.59
C LEU A 253 -26.54 1.51 -13.50
N PHE A 254 -25.99 2.62 -13.00
CA PHE A 254 -26.69 3.90 -12.91
C PHE A 254 -27.12 4.39 -14.29
N PHE A 255 -26.23 4.34 -15.29
CA PHE A 255 -26.55 4.70 -16.66
C PHE A 255 -27.69 3.83 -17.22
N LEU A 256 -27.59 2.50 -17.04
CA LEU A 256 -28.60 1.54 -17.48
C LEU A 256 -29.97 1.83 -16.84
N ILE A 257 -30.02 1.96 -15.51
CA ILE A 257 -31.27 2.26 -14.79
C ILE A 257 -31.85 3.59 -15.25
N THR A 258 -31.00 4.61 -15.42
CA THR A 258 -31.45 5.94 -15.85
C THR A 258 -32.08 5.90 -17.24
N CYS A 259 -31.41 5.29 -18.21
CA CYS A 259 -31.88 5.23 -19.58
C CYS A 259 -33.07 4.28 -19.80
N THR A 260 -33.15 3.19 -19.04
CA THR A 260 -34.18 2.14 -19.26
C THR A 260 -35.40 2.29 -18.36
N LYS A 261 -35.24 2.91 -17.19
CA LYS A 261 -36.34 3.08 -16.22
C LYS A 261 -36.68 4.55 -16.00
N VAL A 262 -35.72 5.37 -15.59
CA VAL A 262 -35.99 6.75 -15.16
C VAL A 262 -36.48 7.63 -16.31
N ILE A 263 -35.72 7.70 -17.41
CA ILE A 263 -36.09 8.54 -18.56
C ILE A 263 -37.44 8.11 -19.15
N PRO A 264 -37.70 6.82 -19.41
CA PRO A 264 -39.02 6.39 -19.88
C PRO A 264 -40.18 6.77 -18.96
N VAL A 265 -40.02 6.64 -17.64
CA VAL A 265 -41.04 7.07 -16.67
C VAL A 265 -41.24 8.58 -16.72
N VAL A 266 -40.17 9.37 -16.78
CA VAL A 266 -40.25 10.83 -16.92
C VAL A 266 -40.95 11.21 -18.22
N LEU A 267 -40.63 10.57 -19.34
CA LEU A 267 -41.28 10.79 -20.64
C LEU A 267 -42.77 10.45 -20.58
N ILE A 268 -43.16 9.35 -19.93
CA ILE A 268 -44.57 8.99 -19.73
C ILE A 268 -45.29 10.03 -18.88
N ILE A 269 -44.69 10.49 -17.77
CA ILE A 269 -45.25 11.55 -16.93
C ILE A 269 -45.44 12.83 -17.75
N VAL A 270 -44.42 13.24 -18.52
CA VAL A 270 -44.50 14.40 -19.42
C VAL A 270 -45.62 14.23 -20.44
N ALA A 271 -45.76 13.05 -21.05
CA ALA A 271 -46.83 12.77 -22.01
C ALA A 271 -48.23 12.87 -21.36
N LEU A 272 -48.40 12.34 -20.14
CA LEU A 272 -49.65 12.44 -19.38
C LEU A 272 -49.97 13.89 -18.99
N LEU A 273 -48.97 14.65 -18.54
CA LEU A 273 -49.09 16.06 -18.21
C LEU A 273 -49.49 16.91 -19.42
N ILE A 274 -48.97 16.60 -20.61
CA ILE A 274 -49.37 17.23 -21.88
C ILE A 274 -50.84 16.94 -22.24
N LEU A 275 -51.36 15.77 -21.86
CA LEU A 275 -52.75 15.36 -22.14
C LEU A 275 -53.78 15.97 -21.19
N MET A 276 -53.36 16.51 -20.02
CA MET A 276 -54.29 17.10 -19.07
C MET A 276 -54.91 18.41 -19.62
N PRO A 277 -56.24 18.62 -19.45
CA PRO A 277 -56.91 19.85 -19.89
C PRO A 277 -56.56 21.02 -18.96
N ILE A 278 -55.39 21.62 -19.17
CA ILE A 278 -54.84 22.67 -18.31
C ILE A 278 -55.20 24.06 -18.87
N LYS A 279 -55.82 24.93 -18.05
CA LYS A 279 -56.07 26.34 -18.41
C LYS A 279 -54.73 27.04 -18.69
N ARG A 280 -54.68 27.92 -19.71
CA ARG A 280 -53.47 28.66 -20.15
C ARG A 280 -52.64 29.26 -19.00
N LYS A 281 -53.27 29.72 -17.91
CA LYS A 281 -52.59 30.30 -16.74
C LYS A 281 -51.72 29.31 -15.95
N ASN A 282 -52.02 28.01 -16.03
CA ASN A 282 -51.35 26.95 -15.26
C ASN A 282 -50.22 26.26 -16.06
N ILE A 283 -50.02 26.60 -17.34
CA ILE A 283 -48.96 26.02 -18.19
C ILE A 283 -47.56 26.34 -17.62
N LYS A 284 -47.35 27.54 -17.07
CA LYS A 284 -46.08 27.91 -16.42
C LYS A 284 -45.75 27.02 -15.22
N ILE A 285 -46.77 26.61 -14.45
CA ILE A 285 -46.62 25.72 -13.29
C ILE A 285 -46.20 24.32 -13.77
N LEU A 286 -46.78 23.83 -14.87
CA LEU A 286 -46.44 22.54 -15.47
C LEU A 286 -44.97 22.49 -15.91
N PHE A 287 -44.49 23.51 -16.62
CA PHE A 287 -43.09 23.61 -17.03
C PHE A 287 -42.15 23.70 -15.82
N GLY A 288 -42.56 24.39 -14.75
CA GLY A 288 -41.81 24.43 -13.49
C GLY A 288 -41.67 23.05 -12.84
N LEU A 289 -42.75 22.25 -12.80
CA LEU A 289 -42.72 20.89 -12.26
C LEU A 289 -41.82 19.95 -13.08
N ILE A 290 -41.89 20.02 -14.41
CA ILE A 290 -41.02 19.23 -15.30
C ILE A 290 -39.56 19.62 -15.09
N ALA A 291 -39.25 20.91 -14.97
CA ALA A 291 -37.89 21.39 -14.71
C ALA A 291 -37.35 20.88 -13.36
N ILE A 292 -38.19 20.86 -12.30
CA ILE A 292 -37.81 20.32 -10.99
C ILE A 292 -37.51 18.81 -11.08
N ILE A 293 -38.34 18.04 -11.80
CA ILE A 293 -38.11 16.60 -11.99
C ILE A 293 -36.80 16.35 -12.74
N LEU A 294 -36.55 17.08 -13.84
CA LEU A 294 -35.31 16.97 -14.60
C LEU A 294 -34.09 17.38 -13.77
N MET A 295 -34.22 18.43 -12.95
CA MET A 295 -33.15 18.87 -12.05
C MET A 295 -32.89 17.85 -10.93
N GLY A 296 -33.92 17.19 -10.42
CA GLY A 296 -33.78 16.09 -9.46
C GLY A 296 -33.05 14.89 -10.06
N VAL A 297 -33.41 14.48 -11.29
CA VAL A 297 -32.69 13.43 -12.02
C VAL A 297 -31.23 13.84 -12.27
N TYR A 298 -30.99 15.11 -12.62
CA TYR A 298 -29.64 15.64 -12.82
C TYR A 298 -28.80 15.59 -11.54
N ILE A 299 -29.34 16.03 -10.40
CA ILE A 299 -28.63 16.00 -9.11
C ILE A 299 -28.34 14.56 -8.68
N VAL A 300 -29.31 13.64 -8.81
CA VAL A 300 -29.10 12.22 -8.51
C VAL A 300 -28.04 11.62 -9.45
N SER A 301 -28.03 12.01 -10.73
CA SER A 301 -26.99 11.58 -11.66
C SER A 301 -25.60 12.08 -11.31
N ILE A 302 -25.47 13.33 -10.87
CA ILE A 302 -24.20 13.85 -10.36
C ILE A 302 -23.75 13.07 -9.12
N TYR A 303 -24.67 12.76 -8.20
CA TYR A 303 -24.34 12.01 -6.98
C TYR A 303 -23.81 10.60 -7.28
N TYR A 304 -24.41 9.87 -8.23
CA TYR A 304 -23.95 8.53 -8.61
C TYR A 304 -22.74 8.51 -9.56
N ILE A 305 -22.53 9.58 -10.33
CA ILE A 305 -21.32 9.76 -11.15
C ILE A 305 -20.13 10.20 -10.28
N SER A 306 -20.39 10.89 -9.16
CA SER A 306 -19.38 11.31 -8.21
C SER A 306 -18.68 10.09 -7.62
N ASP A 307 -17.43 9.91 -8.02
CA ASP A 307 -16.49 8.90 -7.53
C ASP A 307 -16.09 9.23 -6.08
N LYS A 308 -17.01 9.06 -5.11
CA LYS A 308 -16.64 9.11 -3.71
C LYS A 308 -15.95 7.80 -3.37
N LYS A 309 -14.63 7.77 -3.58
CA LYS A 309 -13.75 6.84 -2.88
C LYS A 309 -13.80 7.19 -1.40
N ASP A 310 -13.98 6.19 -0.54
CA ASP A 310 -13.70 6.40 0.87
C ASP A 310 -12.19 6.62 1.01
N PRO A 311 -11.75 7.74 1.61
CA PRO A 311 -10.33 8.03 1.73
C PRO A 311 -9.67 6.97 2.62
N VAL A 312 -8.44 6.60 2.29
CA VAL A 312 -7.60 5.81 3.21
C VAL A 312 -7.33 6.65 4.45
N ILE A 313 -7.65 6.14 5.62
CA ILE A 313 -7.46 6.86 6.88
C ILE A 313 -6.13 6.43 7.50
N ILE A 314 -5.19 7.37 7.65
CA ILE A 314 -3.86 7.13 8.24
C ILE A 314 -3.74 7.89 9.56
N GLY A 315 -3.60 7.18 10.67
CA GLY A 315 -3.33 7.79 11.98
C GLY A 315 -1.84 8.05 12.19
N ILE A 316 -1.46 9.25 12.63
CA ILE A 316 -0.07 9.64 12.88
C ILE A 316 0.20 9.64 14.40
N ALA A 317 0.78 8.56 14.91
CA ALA A 317 1.06 8.37 16.33
C ALA A 317 2.42 8.96 16.73
N ARG A 318 2.40 10.12 17.38
CA ARG A 318 3.58 10.88 17.80
C ARG A 318 3.88 10.66 19.28
N TRP A 319 4.98 9.97 19.59
CA TRP A 319 5.40 9.71 20.98
C TRP A 319 5.95 10.96 21.68
N VAL A 320 6.82 11.69 20.99
CA VAL A 320 7.45 12.94 21.46
C VAL A 320 7.46 13.97 20.33
N ASP A 321 7.54 15.25 20.69
CA ASP A 321 7.70 16.32 19.71
C ASP A 321 9.19 16.63 19.45
N ASN A 322 9.59 16.61 18.18
CA ASN A 322 10.95 16.89 17.74
C ASN A 322 10.93 17.42 16.29
N VAL A 323 11.72 18.46 16.01
CA VAL A 323 11.80 19.11 14.69
C VAL A 323 12.11 18.12 13.55
N ASN A 324 13.05 17.18 13.76
CA ASN A 324 13.42 16.19 12.75
C ASN A 324 12.30 15.16 12.52
N GLN A 325 11.55 14.81 13.58
CA GLN A 325 10.41 13.91 13.48
C GLN A 325 9.24 14.56 12.75
N ASN A 326 8.99 15.85 13.03
CA ASN A 326 7.98 16.63 12.31
C ASN A 326 8.31 16.73 10.82
N LYS A 327 9.59 16.95 10.47
CA LYS A 327 10.02 16.96 9.07
C LYS A 327 9.86 15.60 8.39
N ASN A 328 10.15 14.53 9.12
CA ASN A 328 9.95 13.17 8.66
C ASN A 328 8.45 12.88 8.39
N ILE A 329 7.54 13.32 9.26
CA ILE A 329 6.08 13.24 9.04
C ILE A 329 5.65 14.03 7.80
N GLU A 330 6.12 15.27 7.64
CA GLU A 330 5.85 16.07 6.44
C GLU A 330 6.27 15.35 5.16
N ASN A 331 7.50 14.81 5.14
CA ASN A 331 8.04 14.10 3.98
C ASN A 331 7.28 12.80 3.70
N PHE A 332 6.79 12.12 4.74
CA PHE A 332 5.89 10.96 4.59
C PHE A 332 4.57 11.36 3.93
N LYS A 333 3.88 12.38 4.47
CA LYS A 333 2.63 12.89 3.90
C LYS A 333 2.80 13.32 2.43
N GLN A 334 3.86 14.07 2.13
CA GLN A 334 4.17 14.50 0.78
C GLN A 334 4.46 13.32 -0.16
N GLY A 335 5.17 12.29 0.32
CA GLY A 335 5.41 11.10 -0.49
C GLY A 335 4.13 10.34 -0.85
N ILE A 336 3.16 10.26 0.08
CA ILE A 336 1.84 9.68 -0.18
C ILE A 336 1.10 10.50 -1.25
N ILE A 337 1.09 11.82 -1.09
CA ILE A 337 0.41 12.74 -2.01
C ILE A 337 1.00 12.69 -3.42
N ASN A 338 2.33 12.53 -3.52
CA ASN A 338 3.04 12.42 -4.80
C ASN A 338 2.78 11.09 -5.54
N SER A 339 2.04 10.16 -4.95
CA SER A 339 1.66 8.87 -5.55
C SER A 339 0.22 8.91 -6.10
N ASP A 340 -0.16 10.04 -6.70
CA ASP A 340 -1.48 10.31 -7.29
C ASP A 340 -2.68 10.22 -6.31
N LEU A 341 -2.43 10.33 -5.00
CA LEU A 341 -3.46 10.40 -3.95
C LEU A 341 -3.66 11.85 -3.48
N VAL A 342 -4.90 12.33 -3.45
CA VAL A 342 -5.21 13.70 -3.01
C VAL A 342 -5.64 13.72 -1.54
N GLU A 343 -4.96 14.51 -0.70
CA GLU A 343 -5.35 14.71 0.71
C GLU A 343 -6.77 15.30 0.81
N GLY A 344 -7.59 14.75 1.71
CA GLY A 344 -8.99 15.11 1.89
C GLY A 344 -9.95 14.48 0.89
N LYS A 345 -9.44 13.75 -0.12
CA LYS A 345 -10.25 13.01 -1.11
C LYS A 345 -9.90 11.52 -1.15
N ASP A 346 -8.64 11.18 -1.41
CA ASP A 346 -8.16 9.81 -1.52
C ASP A 346 -7.45 9.34 -0.24
N VAL A 347 -6.93 10.26 0.58
CA VAL A 347 -6.30 9.98 1.88
C VAL A 347 -6.69 11.02 2.94
N LEU A 348 -6.90 10.58 4.17
CA LEU A 348 -7.15 11.41 5.34
C LEU A 348 -6.10 11.11 6.41
N PHE A 349 -5.39 12.14 6.87
CA PHE A 349 -4.44 12.01 7.98
C PHE A 349 -5.11 12.43 9.28
N LEU A 350 -5.17 11.51 10.24
CA LEU A 350 -5.56 11.81 11.62
C LEU A 350 -4.29 12.16 12.39
N GLU A 351 -4.19 13.41 12.83
CA GLU A 351 -3.01 13.90 13.55
C GLU A 351 -3.46 14.57 14.85
N GLU A 352 -2.99 14.04 15.97
CA GLU A 352 -3.13 14.65 17.30
C GLU A 352 -1.76 15.16 17.76
N PRO A 353 -1.71 16.10 18.74
CA PRO A 353 -0.45 16.48 19.36
C PRO A 353 0.35 15.28 19.87
N SER A 354 1.67 15.48 20.02
CA SER A 354 2.54 14.48 20.62
C SER A 354 2.04 14.09 22.02
N SER A 355 2.28 12.83 22.39
CA SER A 355 1.94 12.34 23.73
C SER A 355 2.94 12.75 24.80
N ASP A 356 4.00 13.49 24.44
CA ASP A 356 5.04 14.01 25.34
C ASP A 356 5.65 12.93 26.26
N ALA A 357 5.86 11.74 25.69
CA ALA A 357 6.30 10.52 26.37
C ALA A 357 5.35 10.03 27.50
N ASP A 358 4.06 10.37 27.46
CA ASP A 358 3.02 9.81 28.31
C ASP A 358 2.31 8.63 27.62
N SER A 359 2.49 7.43 28.18
CA SER A 359 1.90 6.20 27.63
C SER A 359 0.38 6.17 27.68
N ALA A 360 -0.26 6.79 28.69
CA ALA A 360 -1.72 6.79 28.79
C ALA A 360 -2.34 7.70 27.72
N GLN A 361 -1.72 8.86 27.48
CA GLN A 361 -2.11 9.77 26.41
C GLN A 361 -1.87 9.13 25.04
N HIS A 362 -0.74 8.43 24.84
CA HIS A 362 -0.44 7.76 23.57
C HIS A 362 -1.48 6.67 23.24
N ARG A 363 -1.81 5.82 24.21
CA ARG A 363 -2.89 4.83 24.06
C ARG A 363 -4.23 5.48 23.71
N LYS A 364 -4.58 6.58 24.38
CA LYS A 364 -5.82 7.32 24.09
C LYS A 364 -5.87 7.83 22.65
N THR A 365 -4.77 8.38 22.14
CA THR A 365 -4.65 8.83 20.75
C THR A 365 -4.77 7.65 19.76
N ILE A 366 -4.14 6.51 20.05
CA ILE A 366 -4.28 5.31 19.21
C ILE A 366 -5.73 4.82 19.18
N GLN A 367 -6.40 4.75 20.34
CA GLN A 367 -7.81 4.37 20.42
C GLN A 367 -8.72 5.35 19.67
N SER A 368 -8.40 6.65 19.67
CA SER A 368 -9.08 7.67 18.86
C SER A 368 -8.98 7.35 17.36
N TYR A 369 -7.80 6.94 16.87
CA TYR A 369 -7.60 6.54 15.48
C TYR A 369 -8.35 5.25 15.11
N LEU A 370 -8.34 4.25 15.99
CA LEU A 370 -9.07 3.00 15.80
C LEU A 370 -10.59 3.23 15.75
N ASN A 371 -11.13 4.08 16.63
CA ASN A 371 -12.54 4.45 16.63
C ASN A 371 -12.96 5.25 15.38
N GLN A 372 -12.01 5.95 14.76
CA GLN A 372 -12.20 6.63 13.47
C GLN A 372 -11.90 5.72 12.28
N HIS A 373 -11.77 4.40 12.50
CA HIS A 373 -11.55 3.39 11.47
C HIS A 373 -10.28 3.62 10.64
N ALA A 374 -9.18 4.00 11.29
CA ALA A 374 -7.88 4.09 10.62
C ALA A 374 -7.53 2.78 9.89
N ASP A 375 -7.25 2.88 8.59
CA ASP A 375 -6.77 1.76 7.76
C ASP A 375 -5.30 1.43 8.04
N MET A 376 -4.53 2.38 8.55
CA MET A 376 -3.09 2.28 8.80
C MET A 376 -2.67 3.24 9.93
N ILE A 377 -1.65 2.88 10.70
CA ILE A 377 -1.04 3.77 11.68
C ILE A 377 0.42 4.00 11.33
N TYR A 378 0.80 5.26 11.13
CA TYR A 378 2.18 5.70 11.06
C TYR A 378 2.67 6.04 12.46
N SER A 379 3.68 5.33 12.96
CA SER A 379 4.25 5.51 14.29
C SER A 379 5.70 5.94 14.22
N LEU A 380 6.13 6.74 15.20
CA LEU A 380 7.52 7.18 15.33
C LEU A 380 8.10 6.73 16.66
N THR A 381 9.40 6.44 16.64
CA THR A 381 10.22 6.00 17.78
C THR A 381 9.90 4.59 18.26
N THR A 382 10.90 3.90 18.82
CA THR A 382 10.75 2.57 19.40
C THR A 382 9.66 2.49 20.47
N PRO A 383 9.65 3.33 21.54
CA PRO A 383 8.63 3.23 22.59
C PRO A 383 7.22 3.52 22.07
N GLY A 384 7.05 4.53 21.22
CA GLY A 384 5.75 4.82 20.58
C GLY A 384 5.23 3.64 19.76
N THR A 385 6.09 3.07 18.92
CA THR A 385 5.74 1.93 18.06
C THR A 385 5.34 0.70 18.88
N LEU A 386 6.05 0.39 19.97
CA LEU A 386 5.69 -0.74 20.84
C LEU A 386 4.31 -0.55 21.47
N ILE A 387 3.97 0.66 21.91
CA ILE A 387 2.63 0.95 22.44
C ILE A 387 1.57 0.83 21.33
N VAL A 388 1.86 1.27 20.10
CA VAL A 388 0.96 1.04 18.96
C VAL A 388 0.71 -0.46 18.75
N GLN A 389 1.74 -1.31 18.82
CA GLN A 389 1.59 -2.76 18.71
C GLN A 389 0.77 -3.38 19.84
N GLU A 390 0.88 -2.84 21.06
CA GLU A 390 0.07 -3.28 22.20
C GLU A 390 -1.43 -2.99 21.96
N GLU A 391 -1.75 -1.80 21.44
CA GLU A 391 -3.13 -1.31 21.30
C GLU A 391 -3.81 -1.84 20.03
N VAL A 392 -3.08 -1.95 18.93
CA VAL A 392 -3.62 -2.38 17.64
C VAL A 392 -3.81 -3.89 17.64
N LYS A 393 -5.08 -4.31 17.68
CA LYS A 393 -5.46 -5.72 17.53
C LYS A 393 -5.82 -6.02 16.07
N GLY A 394 -5.35 -7.15 15.56
CA GLY A 394 -5.65 -7.61 14.20
C GLY A 394 -4.62 -7.17 13.16
N ASN A 395 -5.07 -6.91 11.93
CA ASN A 395 -4.21 -6.78 10.76
C ASN A 395 -4.02 -5.33 10.28
N ILE A 396 -4.35 -4.32 11.09
CA ILE A 396 -4.11 -2.92 10.73
C ILE A 396 -2.60 -2.72 10.59
N PRO A 397 -2.08 -2.31 9.41
CA PRO A 397 -0.65 -2.12 9.21
C PRO A 397 -0.11 -0.98 10.08
N ILE A 398 1.03 -1.24 10.72
CA ILE A 398 1.80 -0.26 11.49
C ILE A 398 3.05 0.07 10.69
N ILE A 399 3.16 1.31 10.23
CA ILE A 399 4.34 1.79 9.54
C ILE A 399 5.19 2.55 10.54
N PHE A 400 6.40 2.08 10.82
CA PHE A 400 7.25 2.73 11.82
C PHE A 400 8.41 3.51 11.20
N SER A 401 8.79 4.60 11.86
CA SER A 401 10.00 5.36 11.56
C SER A 401 10.78 5.69 12.82
N VAL A 402 12.07 6.02 12.65
CA VAL A 402 12.95 6.39 13.77
C VAL A 402 13.07 5.26 14.82
N VAL A 403 13.13 4.01 14.35
CA VAL A 403 13.37 2.82 15.19
C VAL A 403 14.75 2.27 14.86
N ILE A 404 15.64 2.16 15.84
CA ILE A 404 17.05 1.81 15.57
C ILE A 404 17.23 0.30 15.42
N TYR A 405 16.64 -0.47 16.34
CA TYR A 405 16.81 -1.92 16.47
C TYR A 405 15.46 -2.62 16.41
N PRO A 406 14.74 -2.60 15.27
CA PRO A 406 13.35 -3.06 15.23
C PRO A 406 13.22 -4.56 15.49
N GLU A 407 14.21 -5.38 15.13
CA GLU A 407 14.16 -6.83 15.40
C GLU A 407 14.45 -7.10 16.89
N GLU A 408 15.51 -6.49 17.42
CA GLU A 408 15.97 -6.70 18.79
C GLU A 408 15.02 -6.08 19.83
N SER A 409 14.29 -5.02 19.47
CA SER A 409 13.24 -4.43 20.31
C SER A 409 11.87 -5.11 20.16
N GLY A 410 11.73 -6.08 19.27
CA GLY A 410 10.47 -6.82 19.04
C GLY A 410 9.43 -6.08 18.19
N VAL A 411 9.81 -4.94 17.58
CA VAL A 411 8.96 -4.21 16.62
C VAL A 411 8.70 -5.05 15.37
N VAL A 412 9.70 -5.78 14.88
CA VAL A 412 9.55 -6.79 13.81
C VAL A 412 10.10 -8.13 14.28
N LYS A 413 9.66 -9.23 13.64
CA LYS A 413 10.25 -10.55 13.88
C LYS A 413 11.56 -10.77 13.13
N SER A 414 11.72 -10.15 11.96
CA SER A 414 12.94 -10.20 11.17
C SER A 414 13.09 -8.95 10.30
N LEU A 415 14.32 -8.63 9.92
CA LEU A 415 14.60 -7.52 9.00
C LEU A 415 14.30 -7.87 7.53
N THR A 416 14.38 -9.14 7.14
CA THR A 416 14.16 -9.57 5.74
C THR A 416 12.68 -9.75 5.41
N ASN A 417 11.88 -10.15 6.39
CA ASN A 417 10.43 -10.11 6.37
C ASN A 417 9.97 -9.68 7.76
N SER A 418 9.04 -8.73 7.83
CA SER A 418 8.55 -8.23 9.11
C SER A 418 8.00 -9.35 10.01
N GLY A 419 7.32 -10.35 9.44
CA GLY A 419 6.72 -11.48 10.17
C GLY A 419 5.56 -11.09 11.10
N ASN A 420 5.17 -9.81 11.13
CA ASN A 420 4.01 -9.26 11.81
C ASN A 420 3.39 -8.12 10.96
N ASN A 421 2.39 -7.40 11.46
CA ASN A 421 1.72 -6.30 10.74
C ASN A 421 2.52 -4.97 10.75
N THR A 422 3.78 -4.99 11.21
CA THR A 422 4.58 -3.80 11.49
C THR A 422 5.80 -3.74 10.57
N VAL A 423 5.92 -2.71 9.74
CA VAL A 423 7.01 -2.60 8.76
C VAL A 423 7.55 -1.19 8.73
N GLY A 424 8.84 -1.03 8.48
CA GLY A 424 9.39 0.30 8.38
C GLY A 424 10.88 0.34 8.06
N THR A 425 11.56 1.41 8.49
CA THR A 425 13.00 1.58 8.31
C THR A 425 13.68 1.56 9.64
N ARG A 426 14.91 1.05 9.63
CA ARG A 426 15.84 1.29 10.72
C ARG A 426 16.80 2.42 10.43
N ASN A 427 16.91 3.37 11.37
CA ASN A 427 17.90 4.45 11.34
C ASN A 427 19.22 4.03 12.02
N TRP A 428 19.59 2.76 11.88
CA TRP A 428 20.76 2.16 12.51
C TRP A 428 22.07 2.64 11.85
N VAL A 429 23.03 2.99 12.69
CA VAL A 429 24.43 3.21 12.35
C VAL A 429 25.23 2.40 13.35
N SER A 430 26.02 1.42 12.88
CA SER A 430 26.70 0.49 13.79
C SER A 430 27.62 1.22 14.76
N GLY A 431 27.67 0.75 16.01
CA GLY A 431 28.56 1.28 17.04
C GLY A 431 30.03 1.19 16.62
N ASP A 432 30.40 0.20 15.81
CA ASP A 432 31.75 0.08 15.25
C ASP A 432 32.06 1.22 14.27
N THR A 433 31.13 1.55 13.36
CA THR A 433 31.28 2.68 12.42
C THR A 433 31.41 4.00 13.17
N GLN A 434 30.55 4.22 14.18
CA GLN A 434 30.59 5.43 15.00
C GLN A 434 31.91 5.52 15.77
N MET A 435 32.31 4.47 16.47
CA MET A 435 33.53 4.45 17.28
C MET A 435 34.81 4.57 16.44
N ASN A 436 34.86 3.98 15.24
CA ASN A 436 35.99 4.15 14.32
C ASN A 436 36.17 5.60 13.93
N PHE A 437 35.08 6.29 13.58
CA PHE A 437 35.11 7.70 13.26
C PHE A 437 35.54 8.55 14.47
N PHE A 438 35.02 8.24 15.67
CA PHE A 438 35.41 8.96 16.90
C PHE A 438 36.90 8.79 17.21
N LEU A 439 37.48 7.61 16.99
CA LEU A 439 38.92 7.37 17.15
C LEU A 439 39.77 7.99 16.04
N GLU A 440 39.22 8.20 14.85
CA GLU A 440 39.95 8.94 13.79
C GLU A 440 40.18 10.40 14.21
N ILE A 441 39.15 11.03 14.80
CA ILE A 441 39.22 12.43 15.23
C ILE A 441 39.72 12.64 16.66
N PHE A 442 39.66 11.61 17.50
CA PHE A 442 40.12 11.65 18.89
C PHE A 442 40.79 10.32 19.28
N PRO A 443 42.03 10.07 18.79
CA PRO A 443 42.66 8.74 18.77
C PRO A 443 43.10 8.21 20.14
N ASN A 444 43.28 9.08 21.13
CA ASN A 444 43.79 8.70 22.45
C ASN A 444 42.68 8.34 23.46
N MET A 445 41.44 8.18 23.00
CA MET A 445 40.30 7.85 23.85
C MET A 445 40.42 6.45 24.45
N THR A 446 40.35 6.35 25.78
CA THR A 446 40.38 5.08 26.54
C THR A 446 39.16 4.88 27.44
N SER A 447 38.37 5.94 27.64
CA SER A 447 37.17 5.92 28.47
C SER A 447 36.07 6.83 27.91
N MET A 448 34.81 6.41 28.03
CA MET A 448 33.66 7.18 27.56
C MET A 448 32.45 7.01 28.48
N VAL A 449 31.72 8.10 28.75
CA VAL A 449 30.42 8.03 29.41
C VAL A 449 29.31 7.94 28.36
N PHE A 450 28.51 6.88 28.42
CA PHE A 450 27.32 6.70 27.60
C PHE A 450 26.09 7.23 28.34
N VAL A 451 25.56 8.37 27.91
CA VAL A 451 24.42 9.04 28.55
C VAL A 451 23.13 8.67 27.83
N GLN A 452 22.16 8.10 28.56
CA GLN A 452 20.91 7.59 28.00
C GLN A 452 19.69 7.76 28.91
N ARG A 453 18.50 7.53 28.34
CA ARG A 453 17.27 7.34 29.11
C ARG A 453 17.26 6.01 29.86
N THR A 454 16.71 6.02 31.08
CA THR A 454 16.43 4.80 31.85
C THR A 454 15.29 4.01 31.19
N ASN A 455 15.46 2.70 31.03
CA ASN A 455 14.45 1.75 30.54
C ASN A 455 13.91 1.97 29.11
N GLU A 456 14.63 2.71 28.24
CA GLU A 456 14.26 2.81 26.83
C GLU A 456 14.99 1.74 25.99
N SER A 457 14.23 0.78 25.44
CA SER A 457 14.75 -0.45 24.79
C SER A 457 15.87 -0.18 23.77
N ASN A 458 15.67 0.77 22.84
CA ASN A 458 16.65 1.16 21.83
C ASN A 458 17.97 1.65 22.42
N SER A 459 17.95 2.44 23.50
CA SER A 459 19.17 2.95 24.12
C SER A 459 19.91 1.89 24.94
N ASN A 460 19.19 0.95 25.54
CA ASN A 460 19.80 -0.19 26.22
C ASN A 460 20.53 -1.11 25.23
N ILE A 461 19.89 -1.44 24.10
CA ILE A 461 20.52 -2.21 23.02
C ILE A 461 21.73 -1.45 22.46
N GLN A 462 21.61 -0.13 22.27
CA GLN A 462 22.73 0.71 21.82
C GLN A 462 23.91 0.69 22.80
N PHE A 463 23.64 0.75 24.11
CA PHE A 463 24.67 0.67 25.14
C PHE A 463 25.39 -0.68 25.14
N GLU A 464 24.67 -1.79 24.94
CA GLU A 464 25.26 -3.13 24.82
C GLU A 464 26.16 -3.24 23.58
N GLU A 465 25.72 -2.68 22.44
CA GLU A 465 26.52 -2.59 21.22
C GLU A 465 27.80 -1.78 21.45
N PHE A 466 27.70 -0.57 22.04
CA PHE A 466 28.84 0.29 22.34
C PHE A 466 29.79 -0.33 23.37
N SER A 467 29.27 -0.99 24.40
CA SER A 467 30.08 -1.70 25.41
C SER A 467 30.89 -2.84 24.78
N SER A 468 30.26 -3.59 23.87
CA SER A 468 30.92 -4.67 23.13
C SER A 468 32.00 -4.13 22.18
N VAL A 469 31.74 -3.02 21.49
CA VAL A 469 32.70 -2.32 20.63
C VAL A 469 33.87 -1.76 21.46
N GLY A 470 33.57 -1.11 22.59
CA GLY A 470 34.55 -0.56 23.52
C GLY A 470 35.48 -1.63 24.05
N ALA A 471 34.95 -2.78 24.48
CA ALA A 471 35.77 -3.91 24.93
C ALA A 471 36.75 -4.40 23.86
N ARG A 472 36.33 -4.49 22.58
CA ARG A 472 37.20 -4.87 21.46
C ARG A 472 38.25 -3.82 21.13
N LYS A 473 37.97 -2.54 21.41
CA LYS A 473 38.86 -1.39 21.11
C LYS A 473 39.60 -0.87 22.35
N HIS A 474 39.52 -1.57 23.48
CA HIS A 474 40.12 -1.18 24.75
C HIS A 474 39.66 0.18 25.30
N ILE A 475 38.37 0.49 25.11
CA ILE A 475 37.71 1.70 25.63
C ILE A 475 36.70 1.29 26.70
N ALA A 476 36.86 1.80 27.92
CA ALA A 476 35.93 1.58 29.02
C ALA A 476 34.68 2.44 28.85
N ILE A 477 33.51 1.81 28.69
CA ILE A 477 32.22 2.52 28.56
C ILE A 477 31.50 2.50 29.91
N THR A 478 31.24 3.70 30.46
CA THR A 478 30.50 3.87 31.72
C THR A 478 29.09 4.37 31.43
N GLN A 479 28.07 3.73 32.00
CA GLN A 479 26.68 4.11 31.78
C GLN A 479 26.25 5.25 32.71
N LEU A 480 25.55 6.25 32.16
CA LEU A 480 24.85 7.29 32.91
C LEU A 480 23.38 7.33 32.47
N GLN A 481 22.45 7.19 33.42
CA GLN A 481 21.03 7.09 33.12
C GLN A 481 20.20 8.17 33.82
N ALA A 482 19.13 8.62 33.17
CA ALA A 482 18.09 9.43 33.77
C ALA A 482 16.72 9.10 33.14
N LYS A 483 15.62 9.16 33.91
CA LYS A 483 14.27 8.86 33.40
C LYS A 483 13.59 10.06 32.76
N ASP A 484 13.97 11.27 33.19
CA ASP A 484 13.40 12.56 32.80
C ASP A 484 14.46 13.68 32.90
N LYS A 485 14.09 14.88 32.43
CA LYS A 485 15.00 16.03 32.36
C LYS A 485 15.45 16.55 33.73
N GLN A 486 14.61 16.44 34.76
CA GLN A 486 14.94 16.91 36.11
C GLN A 486 15.98 15.99 36.77
N GLU A 487 15.78 14.68 36.63
CA GLU A 487 16.76 13.69 37.06
C GLU A 487 18.06 13.85 36.28
N LEU A 488 17.99 14.05 34.96
CA LEU A 488 19.17 14.29 34.13
C LEU A 488 19.98 15.48 34.63
N GLN A 489 19.34 16.61 34.93
CA GLN A 489 20.02 17.78 35.49
C GLN A 489 20.73 17.47 36.81
N THR A 490 20.11 16.67 37.67
CA THR A 490 20.67 16.27 38.96
C THR A 490 21.88 15.35 38.78
N VAL A 491 21.74 14.33 37.94
CA VAL A 491 22.77 13.33 37.66
C VAL A 491 23.97 13.98 36.96
N VAL A 492 23.74 14.83 35.96
CA VAL A 492 24.80 15.59 35.26
C VAL A 492 25.56 16.52 36.21
N ASN A 493 24.87 17.22 37.10
CA ASN A 493 25.52 18.13 38.06
C ASN A 493 26.39 17.38 39.09
N ASN A 494 25.98 16.16 39.45
CA ASN A 494 26.68 15.34 40.44
C ASN A 494 27.80 14.47 39.82
N THR A 495 27.90 14.41 38.50
CA THR A 495 28.92 13.64 37.81
C THR A 495 30.08 14.56 37.44
N ASP A 496 31.29 14.18 37.82
CA ASP A 496 32.50 14.81 37.32
C ASP A 496 32.90 14.14 35.99
N PHE A 497 32.69 14.81 34.86
CA PHE A 497 33.06 14.26 33.57
C PHE A 497 34.55 14.34 33.28
N SER A 498 35.32 15.16 34.01
CA SER A 498 36.76 15.35 33.75
C SER A 498 37.62 14.11 33.98
N ILE A 499 37.06 13.07 34.60
CA ILE A 499 37.73 11.78 34.79
C ILE A 499 37.56 10.82 33.59
N PHE A 500 36.83 11.23 32.56
CA PHE A 500 36.60 10.45 31.34
C PHE A 500 37.12 11.20 30.11
N ASP A 501 37.51 10.45 29.08
CA ASP A 501 38.07 11.06 27.86
C ASP A 501 36.99 11.65 26.95
N ALA A 502 35.77 11.10 26.98
CA ALA A 502 34.66 11.56 26.15
C ALA A 502 33.27 11.22 26.74
N LEU A 503 32.23 11.82 26.17
CA LEU A 503 30.84 11.43 26.39
C LEU A 503 30.20 11.03 25.06
N TYR A 504 29.18 10.18 25.11
CA TYR A 504 28.30 9.88 23.99
C TYR A 504 26.84 10.09 24.38
N LEU A 505 26.12 10.85 23.56
CA LEU A 505 24.70 11.12 23.70
C LEU A 505 23.90 10.09 22.91
N ALA A 506 23.19 9.21 23.63
CA ALA A 506 22.44 8.10 23.05
C ALA A 506 21.23 8.55 22.22
N CYS A 507 20.78 7.65 21.33
CA CYS A 507 19.63 7.89 20.48
C CYS A 507 18.34 7.45 21.17
N ASP A 508 17.92 8.25 22.14
CA ASP A 508 16.68 8.05 22.87
C ASP A 508 15.82 9.32 22.95
N THR A 509 14.59 9.14 23.41
CA THR A 509 13.57 10.18 23.39
C THR A 509 13.80 11.27 24.44
N LEU A 510 14.55 11.00 25.52
CA LEU A 510 14.91 12.00 26.52
C LEU A 510 16.08 12.86 26.01
N ILE A 511 17.19 12.23 25.63
CA ILE A 511 18.43 12.92 25.23
C ILE A 511 18.22 13.78 23.99
N GLN A 512 17.40 13.31 23.03
CA GLN A 512 17.03 14.08 21.85
C GLN A 512 15.86 15.06 22.08
N GLY A 513 15.21 15.03 23.24
CA GLY A 513 14.04 15.83 23.58
C GLY A 513 14.38 17.09 24.38
N GLN A 514 13.52 18.11 24.29
CA GLN A 514 13.44 19.28 25.19
C GLN A 514 14.80 19.90 25.63
N SER A 515 15.79 20.03 24.74
CA SER A 515 17.13 20.55 25.06
C SER A 515 17.86 19.80 26.20
N ALA A 516 17.56 18.51 26.40
CA ALA A 516 18.27 17.68 27.38
C ALA A 516 19.75 17.50 27.04
N ASN A 517 20.07 17.34 25.76
CA ASN A 517 21.44 17.33 25.24
C ASN A 517 22.25 18.58 25.64
N GLU A 518 21.65 19.77 25.65
CA GLU A 518 22.31 21.03 26.00
C GLU A 518 22.82 21.04 27.45
N ILE A 519 22.10 20.39 28.38
CA ILE A 519 22.51 20.27 29.79
C ILE A 519 23.84 19.52 29.88
N ILE A 520 23.96 18.42 29.14
CA ILE A 520 25.14 17.54 29.15
C ILE A 520 26.30 18.24 28.43
N ILE A 521 26.04 18.80 27.24
CA ILE A 521 27.04 19.50 26.42
C ILE A 521 27.63 20.69 27.19
N LYS A 522 26.78 21.48 27.88
CA LYS A 522 27.25 22.61 28.68
C LYS A 522 28.21 22.15 29.79
N LYS A 523 27.83 21.14 30.57
CA LYS A 523 28.66 20.62 31.66
C LYS A 523 29.97 20.02 31.15
N ALA A 524 29.93 19.25 30.07
CA ALA A 524 31.12 18.68 29.45
C ALA A 524 32.07 19.77 28.92
N LYS A 525 31.53 20.83 28.31
CA LYS A 525 32.30 21.99 27.85
C LYS A 525 32.98 22.74 29.00
N GLU A 526 32.29 22.96 30.12
CA GLU A 526 32.87 23.54 31.33
C GLU A 526 34.04 22.71 31.89
N GLN A 527 34.09 21.41 31.56
CA GLN A 527 35.12 20.47 31.99
C GLN A 527 36.09 20.08 30.86
N HIS A 528 36.00 20.74 29.69
CA HIS A 528 36.84 20.47 28.50
C HIS A 528 36.79 19.01 28.00
N VAL A 529 35.64 18.33 28.14
CA VAL A 529 35.47 16.95 27.70
C VAL A 529 34.70 16.90 26.38
N PRO A 530 35.22 16.25 25.32
CA PRO A 530 34.49 16.12 24.06
C PRO A 530 33.22 15.29 24.20
N VAL A 531 32.20 15.69 23.46
CA VAL A 531 30.90 15.00 23.41
C VAL A 531 30.66 14.51 21.99
N PHE A 532 30.35 13.23 21.82
CA PHE A 532 29.84 12.66 20.59
C PHE A 532 28.32 12.53 20.64
N SER A 533 27.66 12.66 19.50
CA SER A 533 26.20 12.57 19.45
C SER A 533 25.73 11.64 18.34
N CYS A 534 24.69 10.87 18.65
CA CYS A 534 24.03 10.02 17.68
C CYS A 534 23.07 10.79 16.74
N ALA A 535 22.80 12.07 17.02
CA ALA A 535 21.80 12.87 16.32
C ALA A 535 22.34 14.25 15.94
N LYS A 536 21.83 14.80 14.82
CA LYS A 536 22.24 16.11 14.30
C LYS A 536 22.19 17.19 15.38
N THR A 537 21.07 17.27 16.09
CA THR A 537 20.80 18.31 17.09
C THR A 537 21.83 18.37 18.21
N GLY A 538 22.48 17.25 18.59
CA GLY A 538 23.57 17.30 19.56
C GLY A 538 24.81 18.00 19.00
N VAL A 539 25.16 17.72 17.74
CA VAL A 539 26.29 18.36 17.04
C VAL A 539 26.02 19.86 16.86
N GLU A 540 24.80 20.25 16.45
CA GLU A 540 24.43 21.67 16.31
C GLU A 540 24.48 22.43 17.65
N LYS A 541 24.35 21.72 18.78
CA LYS A 541 24.35 22.30 20.14
C LYS A 541 25.72 22.27 20.81
N GLY A 542 26.76 21.79 20.13
CA GLY A 542 28.14 21.86 20.60
C GLY A 542 28.79 20.51 20.88
N ALA A 543 28.15 19.38 20.56
CA ALA A 543 28.86 18.11 20.51
C ALA A 543 29.91 18.14 19.38
N LEU A 544 31.08 17.55 19.63
CA LEU A 544 32.25 17.55 18.76
C LEU A 544 31.91 16.95 17.39
N ALA A 545 31.27 15.78 17.38
CA ALA A 545 30.97 15.06 16.15
C ALA A 545 29.87 14.01 16.32
N GLY A 546 29.40 13.46 15.21
CA GLY A 546 28.45 12.34 15.16
C GLY A 546 28.42 11.67 13.80
N VAL A 547 28.15 10.36 13.76
CA VAL A 547 27.80 9.65 12.52
C VAL A 547 26.31 9.33 12.59
N ILE A 548 25.50 10.10 11.87
CA ILE A 548 24.08 10.19 12.12
C ILE A 548 23.24 9.68 10.94
N PRO A 549 22.02 9.18 11.19
CA PRO A 549 21.08 8.87 10.12
C PRO A 549 20.46 10.14 9.51
N ASN A 550 20.18 10.10 8.21
CA ASN A 550 19.41 11.17 7.55
C ASN A 550 17.89 10.92 7.73
N VAL A 551 17.39 11.25 8.92
CA VAL A 551 16.00 10.98 9.33
C VAL A 551 14.97 11.65 8.42
N GLU A 552 15.29 12.81 7.86
CA GLU A 552 14.39 13.55 6.96
C GLU A 552 14.14 12.79 5.65
N LYS A 553 15.20 12.25 5.02
CA LYS A 553 15.08 11.50 3.76
C LYS A 553 14.33 10.18 3.92
N LEU A 554 14.31 9.61 5.13
CA LEU A 554 13.60 8.36 5.38
C LEU A 554 12.09 8.51 5.10
N GLY A 555 11.47 9.65 5.45
CA GLY A 555 10.03 9.90 5.24
C GLY A 555 9.55 9.64 3.80
N THR A 556 10.32 10.04 2.80
CA THR A 556 9.97 9.82 1.38
C THR A 556 10.13 8.35 0.96
N ILE A 557 11.10 7.62 1.53
CA ILE A 557 11.30 6.19 1.28
C ILE A 557 10.07 5.41 1.78
N PHE A 558 9.53 5.78 2.94
CA PHE A 558 8.38 5.13 3.57
C PHE A 558 7.06 5.28 2.85
N ALA A 559 6.85 6.45 2.23
CA ALA A 559 5.63 6.66 1.48
C ALA A 559 5.44 5.56 0.43
N LYS A 560 6.52 5.07 -0.20
CA LYS A 560 6.45 3.97 -1.15
C LYS A 560 5.94 2.66 -0.52
N GLN A 561 6.46 2.26 0.65
CA GLN A 561 5.99 1.06 1.35
C GLN A 561 4.55 1.21 1.85
N ALA A 562 4.19 2.38 2.37
CA ALA A 562 2.81 2.67 2.74
C ALA A 562 1.87 2.59 1.54
N ILE A 563 2.26 3.11 0.37
CA ILE A 563 1.49 3.00 -0.88
C ILE A 563 1.35 1.54 -1.33
N GLN A 564 2.41 0.74 -1.26
CA GLN A 564 2.33 -0.70 -1.54
C GLN A 564 1.26 -1.37 -0.65
N ILE A 565 1.25 -1.06 0.64
CA ILE A 565 0.30 -1.62 1.60
C ILE A 565 -1.12 -1.10 1.37
N ILE A 566 -1.28 0.18 1.02
CA ILE A 566 -2.55 0.77 0.59
C ILE A 566 -3.09 0.05 -0.64
N ASN A 567 -2.19 -0.35 -1.54
CA ASN A 567 -2.52 -1.15 -2.72
C ASN A 567 -2.74 -2.65 -2.38
N GLY A 568 -2.54 -3.06 -1.12
CA GLY A 568 -2.92 -4.38 -0.61
C GLY A 568 -1.76 -5.34 -0.37
N VAL A 569 -0.51 -4.87 -0.50
CA VAL A 569 0.69 -5.67 -0.19
C VAL A 569 0.66 -6.00 1.31
N ASN A 570 0.95 -7.26 1.64
CA ASN A 570 0.91 -7.73 3.02
C ASN A 570 2.16 -7.23 3.75
N PRO A 571 2.01 -6.41 4.82
CA PRO A 571 3.15 -5.88 5.57
C PRO A 571 4.07 -6.96 6.14
N THR A 572 3.56 -8.17 6.43
CA THR A 572 4.36 -9.26 7.00
C THR A 572 5.48 -9.73 6.08
N THR A 573 5.31 -9.54 4.76
CA THR A 573 6.26 -10.00 3.73
C THR A 573 7.30 -8.94 3.37
N LEU A 574 7.10 -7.70 3.83
CA LEU A 574 7.98 -6.59 3.51
C LEU A 574 9.22 -6.57 4.40
N ALA A 575 10.35 -6.28 3.79
CA ALA A 575 11.61 -6.08 4.50
C ALA A 575 11.64 -4.74 5.24
N THR A 576 12.37 -4.71 6.36
CA THR A 576 12.76 -3.47 7.02
C THR A 576 13.83 -2.79 6.18
N ILE A 577 13.59 -1.55 5.75
CA ILE A 577 14.56 -0.81 4.94
C ILE A 577 15.67 -0.25 5.85
N GLY A 578 16.94 -0.47 5.50
CA GLY A 578 18.07 0.12 6.22
C GLY A 578 18.25 1.61 5.93
N ASN A 579 19.08 2.28 6.73
CA ASN A 579 19.55 3.63 6.43
C ASN A 579 20.57 3.58 5.28
N PRO A 580 20.26 4.12 4.07
CA PRO A 580 21.15 3.96 2.93
C PRO A 580 22.39 4.87 3.00
N PHE A 581 22.37 5.95 3.80
CA PHE A 581 23.48 6.93 3.85
C PHE A 581 23.61 7.57 5.25
N PRO A 582 24.41 7.00 6.17
CA PRO A 582 24.84 7.72 7.37
C PRO A 582 25.72 8.91 6.98
N VAL A 583 25.56 10.03 7.69
CA VAL A 583 26.30 11.27 7.45
C VAL A 583 27.23 11.53 8.63
N GLN A 584 28.51 11.77 8.34
CA GLN A 584 29.46 12.24 9.34
C GLN A 584 29.29 13.76 9.51
N LEU A 585 29.11 14.21 10.75
CA LEU A 585 29.02 15.62 11.11
C LEU A 585 30.06 15.98 12.15
N ILE A 586 30.63 17.17 12.00
CA ILE A 586 31.66 17.74 12.87
C ILE A 586 31.25 19.17 13.22
N ASN A 587 31.40 19.54 14.48
CA ASN A 587 31.30 20.93 14.94
C ASN A 587 32.69 21.55 15.01
N VAL A 588 33.04 22.35 14.00
CA VAL A 588 34.38 22.97 13.89
C VAL A 588 34.65 23.95 15.03
N ASN A 589 33.62 24.66 15.51
CA ASN A 589 33.76 25.54 16.67
C ASN A 589 34.18 24.76 17.92
N THR A 590 33.56 23.60 18.15
CA THR A 590 33.93 22.72 19.28
C THR A 590 35.36 22.19 19.14
N PHE A 591 35.85 21.84 17.94
CA PHE A 591 37.25 21.45 17.73
C PHE A 591 38.23 22.55 18.16
N HIS A 592 37.95 23.79 17.78
CA HIS A 592 38.78 24.94 18.16
C HIS A 592 38.74 25.22 19.66
N GLU A 593 37.56 25.16 20.28
CA GLU A 593 37.38 25.37 21.71
C GLU A 593 38.04 24.30 22.58
N LEU A 594 38.10 23.05 22.10
CA LEU A 594 38.73 21.93 22.78
C LEU A 594 40.22 21.76 22.44
N HIS A 595 40.76 22.60 21.54
CA HIS A 595 42.14 22.50 21.06
C HIS A 595 42.50 21.12 20.47
N ILE A 596 41.56 20.53 19.71
CA ILE A 596 41.75 19.25 19.02
C ILE A 596 42.10 19.52 17.56
N ASP A 597 43.14 18.86 17.03
CA ASP A 597 43.51 18.95 15.62
C ASP A 597 42.50 18.18 14.74
N ILE A 598 42.03 18.81 13.66
CA ILE A 598 41.15 18.15 12.68
C ILE A 598 42.02 17.28 11.75
N PRO A 599 41.81 15.95 11.66
CA PRO A 599 42.59 15.10 10.77
C PRO A 599 42.38 15.48 9.30
N GLN A 600 43.47 15.48 8.51
CA GLN A 600 43.42 15.81 7.07
C GLN A 600 42.63 14.80 6.21
N THR A 601 42.35 13.60 6.74
CA THR A 601 41.69 12.49 6.05
C THR A 601 40.17 12.59 6.06
N VAL A 602 39.59 13.47 6.89
CA VAL A 602 38.14 13.64 6.97
C VAL A 602 37.68 14.54 5.83
N GLU A 603 37.05 13.96 4.81
CA GLU A 603 36.37 14.73 3.76
C GLU A 603 35.25 15.57 4.38
N LEU A 604 35.47 16.88 4.43
CA LEU A 604 34.53 17.87 4.94
C LEU A 604 33.34 18.05 3.96
N GLU A 605 32.53 17.02 3.74
CA GLU A 605 31.10 17.22 3.37
C GLU A 605 30.29 17.73 4.58
N SER A 606 30.96 17.99 5.70
CA SER A 606 30.44 18.56 6.91
C SER A 606 29.73 19.88 6.64
N ILE A 607 28.44 19.92 6.97
CA ILE A 607 27.79 21.18 7.30
C ILE A 607 28.59 21.74 8.47
N THR A 608 29.47 22.69 8.17
CA THR A 608 30.14 23.50 9.19
C THR A 608 29.05 24.31 9.88
N LEU A 609 28.82 24.04 11.17
CA LEU A 609 27.93 24.83 12.03
C LEU A 609 28.75 25.65 13.01
#